data_AF-A0A505DBX7-F1
#
_entry.id   AF-A0A505DBX7-F1
#
_cell.length_a   1.000
_cell.length_b   1.000
_cell.length_c   1.000
_cell.angle_alpha   90.00
_cell.angle_beta   90.00
_cell.angle_gamma   90.00
#
_symmetry.space_group_name_H-M   'P 1'
#
loop_
_entity.id
_entity.type
_entity.pdbx_description
1 polymer ?
#
loop_
_entity_poly.entity_id
_entity_poly.type
_entity_poly.pdbx_seq_one_letter_code
_entity_poly.pdbx_strand_id
1 'polypeptide(L)'
;MAKPDLALPLSDLEDYGTRLRDIKTRMNHTKKLFESYKDDIGDDGVYEKLEDFESNWEDGREDINQQLDALAQMSEAVVREFKKLDDDLAKQVSEGVKNEGKGGKKGGDGGKGGGDK
;
A
#
# COMPACT_ATOMS: atom_id res chain seq x y z
N MET A 1 -26.40 17.47 -5.14
CA MET A 1 -25.78 16.76 -4.01
C MET A 1 -24.44 16.24 -4.50
N ALA A 2 -23.33 16.70 -3.94
CA ALA A 2 -22.01 16.20 -4.29
C ALA A 2 -21.94 14.73 -3.86
N LYS A 3 -21.62 13.82 -4.79
CA LYS A 3 -21.20 12.45 -4.44
C LYS A 3 -20.01 12.60 -3.49
N PRO A 4 -19.88 11.79 -2.42
CA PRO A 4 -18.60 11.67 -1.74
C PRO A 4 -17.55 11.24 -2.78
N ASP A 5 -16.76 12.21 -3.23
CA ASP A 5 -15.85 12.15 -4.38
C ASP A 5 -14.50 11.55 -4.00
N LEU A 6 -14.56 10.47 -3.21
CA LEU A 6 -13.38 9.80 -2.70
C LEU A 6 -13.64 8.30 -2.55
N ALA A 7 -14.27 7.69 -3.55
CA ALA A 7 -14.03 6.28 -3.81
C ALA A 7 -12.62 6.17 -4.39
N LEU A 8 -11.59 6.32 -3.54
CA LEU A 8 -10.23 6.03 -3.93
C LEU A 8 -10.17 4.54 -4.23
N PRO A 9 -9.86 4.13 -5.47
CA PRO A 9 -9.69 2.72 -5.77
C PRO A 9 -8.38 2.28 -5.09
N LEU A 10 -8.47 1.86 -3.82
CA LEU A 10 -7.30 1.47 -3.02
C LEU A 10 -6.55 0.32 -3.69
N SER A 11 -7.25 -0.57 -4.39
CA SER A 11 -6.66 -1.60 -5.25
C SER A 11 -5.77 -1.02 -6.34
N ASP A 12 -6.19 0.07 -6.97
CA ASP A 12 -5.42 0.69 -8.06
C ASP A 12 -4.17 1.40 -7.49
N LEU A 13 -4.25 1.93 -6.27
CA LEU A 13 -3.09 2.49 -5.55
C LEU A 13 -2.10 1.40 -5.11
N GLU A 14 -2.57 0.25 -4.63
CA GLU A 14 -1.73 -0.91 -4.33
C GLU A 14 -1.01 -1.41 -5.59
N ASP A 15 -1.76 -1.57 -6.68
CA ASP A 15 -1.25 -1.91 -8.01
C ASP A 15 -0.22 -0.89 -8.49
N TYR A 16 -0.50 0.40 -8.31
CA TYR A 16 0.39 1.47 -8.73
C TYR A 16 1.74 1.41 -8.00
N GLY A 17 1.73 1.24 -6.67
CA GLY A 17 2.96 1.05 -5.89
C GLY A 17 3.78 -0.16 -6.36
N THR A 18 3.11 -1.24 -6.73
CA THR A 18 3.75 -2.44 -7.29
C THR A 18 4.38 -2.17 -8.65
N ARG A 19 3.65 -1.51 -9.57
CA ARG A 19 4.15 -1.16 -10.90
C ARG A 19 5.38 -0.25 -10.85
N LEU A 20 5.44 0.68 -9.89
CA LEU A 20 6.62 1.54 -9.68
C LEU A 20 7.86 0.72 -9.28
N ARG A 21 7.70 -0.27 -8.39
CA ARG A 21 8.79 -1.18 -8.01
C ARG A 21 9.23 -2.09 -9.16
N ASP A 22 8.30 -2.51 -10.00
CA ASP A 22 8.61 -3.27 -11.20
C ASP A 22 9.44 -2.45 -12.19
N ILE A 23 9.13 -1.16 -12.36
CA ILE A 23 9.94 -0.24 -13.19
C ILE A 23 11.37 -0.17 -12.64
N LYS A 24 11.54 0.08 -11.34
CA LYS A 24 12.85 0.08 -10.67
C LYS A 24 13.62 -1.22 -10.90
N THR A 25 12.94 -2.36 -10.81
CA THR A 25 13.54 -3.67 -11.05
C THR A 25 14.05 -3.82 -12.49
N ARG A 26 13.27 -3.38 -13.48
CA ARG A 26 13.69 -3.39 -14.89
C ARG A 26 14.87 -2.46 -15.14
N MET A 27 14.90 -1.27 -14.54
CA MET A 27 16.02 -0.34 -14.66
C MET A 27 17.32 -0.92 -14.09
N ASN A 28 17.24 -1.61 -12.95
CA ASN A 28 18.39 -2.28 -12.34
C ASN A 28 18.86 -3.49 -13.17
N HIS A 29 17.95 -4.19 -13.84
CA HIS A 29 18.32 -5.27 -14.76
C HIS A 29 19.12 -4.76 -15.96
N THR A 30 18.77 -3.58 -16.50
CA THR A 30 19.53 -2.93 -17.58
C THR A 30 20.99 -2.68 -17.22
N LYS A 31 21.30 -2.31 -15.96
CA LYS A 31 22.70 -2.19 -15.50
C LYS A 31 23.46 -3.52 -15.66
N LYS A 32 22.87 -4.62 -15.17
CA LYS A 32 23.48 -5.96 -15.26
C LYS A 32 23.74 -6.42 -16.69
N LEU A 33 22.90 -5.98 -17.64
CA LEU A 33 23.11 -6.27 -19.07
C LEU A 33 24.37 -5.58 -19.60
N PHE A 34 24.60 -4.31 -19.26
CA PHE A 34 25.83 -3.61 -19.67
C PHE A 34 27.07 -4.23 -19.04
N GLU A 35 27.01 -4.58 -17.74
CA GLU A 35 28.09 -5.30 -17.06
C GLU A 35 28.42 -6.62 -17.79
N SER A 36 27.42 -7.34 -18.32
CA SER A 36 27.64 -8.61 -19.01
C SER A 36 28.33 -8.47 -20.38
N TYR A 37 28.14 -7.35 -21.08
CA TYR A 37 28.77 -7.13 -22.39
C TYR A 37 30.26 -6.83 -22.30
N LYS A 38 30.72 -6.36 -21.12
CA LYS A 38 32.14 -6.09 -20.85
C LYS A 38 33.03 -7.30 -21.13
N ASP A 39 32.58 -8.48 -20.71
CA ASP A 39 33.34 -9.72 -20.85
C ASP A 39 33.35 -10.25 -22.29
N ASP A 40 32.37 -9.84 -23.12
CA ASP A 40 32.15 -10.37 -24.47
C ASP A 40 32.84 -9.56 -25.58
N ILE A 41 33.08 -8.26 -25.38
CA ILE A 41 33.43 -7.33 -26.47
C ILE A 41 34.92 -7.36 -26.85
N GLY A 42 35.82 -7.54 -25.89
CA GLY A 42 37.27 -7.72 -26.15
C GLY A 42 38.00 -6.56 -26.85
N ASP A 43 37.33 -5.42 -27.09
CA ASP A 43 37.89 -4.19 -27.66
C ASP A 43 37.90 -3.07 -26.60
N ASP A 44 39.08 -2.55 -26.30
CA ASP A 44 39.29 -1.57 -25.24
C ASP A 44 38.55 -0.24 -25.51
N GLY A 45 38.41 0.17 -26.78
CA GLY A 45 37.75 1.43 -27.14
C GLY A 45 36.24 1.37 -27.01
N VAL A 46 35.62 0.24 -27.38
CA VAL A 46 34.19 0.00 -27.15
C VAL A 46 33.91 -0.16 -25.66
N TYR A 47 34.81 -0.82 -24.93
CA TYR A 47 34.72 -0.97 -23.49
C TYR A 47 34.67 0.39 -22.76
N GLU A 48 35.58 1.32 -23.06
CA GLU A 48 35.56 2.68 -22.47
C GLU A 48 34.24 3.40 -22.74
N LYS A 49 33.68 3.27 -23.95
CA LYS A 49 32.40 3.90 -24.28
C LYS A 49 31.21 3.29 -23.56
N LEU A 50 31.26 1.99 -23.29
CA LEU A 50 30.24 1.32 -22.49
C LEU A 50 30.35 1.68 -21.02
N GLU A 51 31.57 1.84 -20.49
CA GLU A 51 31.80 2.31 -19.12
C GLU A 51 31.30 3.75 -18.93
N ASP A 52 31.62 4.66 -19.86
CA ASP A 52 31.08 6.03 -19.87
C ASP A 52 29.53 6.04 -19.89
N PHE A 53 28.93 5.19 -20.71
CA PHE A 53 27.48 5.05 -20.79
C PHE A 53 26.90 4.51 -19.48
N GLU A 54 27.50 3.44 -18.93
CA GLU A 54 27.06 2.81 -17.69
C GLU A 54 27.10 3.78 -16.52
N SER A 55 28.18 4.56 -16.38
CA SER A 55 28.31 5.55 -15.30
C SER A 55 27.22 6.62 -15.39
N ASN A 56 26.98 7.20 -16.56
CA ASN A 56 25.91 8.20 -16.74
C ASN A 56 24.50 7.61 -16.53
N TRP A 57 24.32 6.34 -16.94
CA TRP A 57 23.09 5.61 -16.68
C TRP A 57 22.89 5.32 -15.19
N GLU A 58 23.96 4.98 -14.46
CA GLU A 58 23.95 4.74 -13.02
C GLU A 58 23.51 5.99 -12.25
N ASP A 59 24.06 7.16 -12.57
CA ASP A 59 23.68 8.41 -11.93
C ASP A 59 22.19 8.72 -12.22
N GLY A 60 21.80 8.73 -13.51
CA GLY A 60 20.44 9.06 -13.90
C GLY A 60 19.38 8.10 -13.35
N ARG A 61 19.69 6.80 -13.29
CA ARG A 61 18.74 5.80 -12.75
C ARG A 61 18.65 5.87 -11.22
N GLU A 62 19.69 6.33 -10.51
CA GLU A 62 19.65 6.43 -9.05
C GLU A 62 18.59 7.45 -8.61
N ASP A 63 18.59 8.63 -9.24
CA ASP A 63 17.58 9.67 -9.02
C ASP A 63 16.16 9.16 -9.30
N ILE A 64 15.98 8.44 -10.42
CA ILE A 64 14.69 7.87 -10.79
C ILE A 64 14.25 6.80 -9.76
N ASN A 65 15.17 5.93 -9.32
CA ASN A 65 14.87 4.90 -8.32
C ASN A 65 14.41 5.51 -6.99
N GLN A 66 15.04 6.59 -6.54
CA GLN A 66 14.64 7.30 -5.33
C GLN A 66 13.22 7.89 -5.47
N GLN A 67 12.90 8.48 -6.62
CA GLN A 67 11.56 9.01 -6.88
C GLN A 67 10.50 7.91 -6.97
N LEU A 68 10.80 6.79 -7.62
CA LEU A 68 9.91 5.63 -7.70
C LEU A 68 9.61 5.05 -6.31
N ASP A 69 10.63 4.93 -5.45
CA ASP A 69 10.45 4.48 -4.06
C ASP A 69 9.57 5.45 -3.27
N ALA A 70 9.82 6.77 -3.37
CA ALA A 70 9.03 7.78 -2.67
C ALA A 70 7.56 7.72 -3.10
N LEU A 71 7.29 7.61 -4.41
CA LEU A 71 5.93 7.46 -4.93
C LEU A 71 5.25 6.18 -4.45
N ALA A 72 5.97 5.05 -4.43
CA ALA A 72 5.44 3.79 -3.93
C ALA A 72 5.10 3.87 -2.43
N GLN A 73 5.99 4.45 -1.62
CA GLN A 73 5.76 4.65 -0.18
C GLN A 73 4.55 5.54 0.11
N MET A 74 4.37 6.61 -0.66
CA MET A 74 3.20 7.47 -0.55
C MET A 74 1.91 6.70 -0.88
N SER A 75 1.91 5.91 -1.95
CA SER A 75 0.76 5.08 -2.33
C SER A 75 0.37 4.11 -1.21
N GLU A 76 1.36 3.40 -0.66
CA GLU A 76 1.16 2.48 0.47
C GLU A 76 0.68 3.18 1.74
N ALA A 77 1.18 4.40 1.99
CA ALA A 77 0.74 5.20 3.13
C ALA A 77 -0.74 5.55 3.01
N VAL A 78 -1.19 6.00 1.82
CA VAL A 78 -2.61 6.28 1.57
C VAL A 78 -3.45 5.03 1.81
N VAL A 79 -3.10 3.90 1.20
CA VAL A 79 -3.82 2.63 1.36
C VAL A 79 -3.92 2.22 2.83
N ARG A 80 -2.81 2.30 3.56
CA ARG A 80 -2.75 1.93 4.98
C ARG A 80 -3.65 2.81 5.83
N GLU A 81 -3.61 4.13 5.66
CA GLU A 81 -4.43 5.04 6.47
C GLU A 81 -5.93 4.89 6.15
N PHE A 82 -6.30 4.62 4.89
CA PHE A 82 -7.69 4.31 4.54
C PHE A 82 -8.17 3.00 5.17
N LYS A 83 -7.39 1.92 5.12
CA LYS A 83 -7.75 0.65 5.77
C LYS A 83 -7.95 0.80 7.27
N LYS A 84 -7.08 1.55 7.95
CA LYS A 84 -7.25 1.85 9.38
C LYS A 84 -8.53 2.63 9.66
N LEU A 85 -8.84 3.64 8.84
CA LEU A 85 -10.06 4.42 8.98
C LEU A 85 -11.30 3.53 8.84
N ASP A 86 -11.30 2.63 7.86
CA ASP A 86 -12.39 1.67 7.63
C ASP A 86 -12.53 0.68 8.80
N ASP A 87 -11.42 0.14 9.32
CA ASP A 87 -11.42 -0.78 10.47
C ASP A 87 -11.93 -0.10 11.75
N ASP A 88 -11.49 1.13 12.02
CA ASP A 88 -11.93 1.91 13.17
C ASP A 88 -13.43 2.22 13.09
N LEU A 89 -13.92 2.59 11.89
CA LEU A 89 -15.34 2.84 11.66
C LEU A 89 -16.17 1.56 11.83
N ALA A 90 -15.73 0.44 11.26
CA ALA A 90 -16.39 -0.85 11.40
C ALA A 90 -16.47 -1.28 12.86
N LYS A 91 -15.41 -1.07 13.64
CA LYS A 91 -15.39 -1.34 15.07
C LYS A 91 -16.41 -0.49 15.83
N GLN A 92 -16.42 0.83 15.61
CA GLN A 92 -17.37 1.74 16.25
C GLN A 92 -18.83 1.37 15.95
N VAL A 93 -19.14 1.03 14.69
CA VAL A 93 -20.48 0.57 14.31
C VAL A 93 -20.84 -0.74 15.04
N SER A 94 -19.93 -1.70 15.07
CA SER A 94 -20.16 -2.99 15.75
C SER A 94 -20.37 -2.82 17.27
N GLU A 95 -19.67 -1.89 17.90
CA GLU A 95 -19.78 -1.59 19.32
C GLU A 95 -21.07 -0.82 19.63
N GLY A 96 -21.47 0.12 18.77
CA GLY A 96 -22.75 0.83 18.86
C GLY A 96 -23.95 -0.12 18.81
N VAL A 97 -23.96 -1.05 17.85
CA VAL A 97 -25.02 -2.07 17.72
C VAL A 97 -25.07 -3.01 18.94
N LYS A 98 -23.91 -3.36 19.52
CA LYS A 98 -23.85 -4.19 20.75
C LYS A 98 -24.44 -3.48 21.97
N ASN A 99 -24.36 -2.15 22.05
CA ASN A 99 -24.94 -1.39 23.15
C ASN A 99 -26.46 -1.23 23.04
N GLU A 100 -27.03 -1.14 21.83
CA GLU A 100 -28.48 -1.12 21.64
C GLU A 100 -29.15 -2.48 21.99
N GLY A 101 -28.45 -3.60 21.80
CA GLY A 101 -28.96 -4.94 22.13
C GLY A 101 -29.04 -5.26 23.64
N LYS A 102 -28.38 -4.49 24.51
CA LYS A 102 -28.39 -4.73 25.97
C LYS A 102 -29.47 -3.95 26.74
N GLY A 103 -30.26 -3.10 26.08
CA GLY A 103 -31.34 -2.32 26.71
C GLY A 103 -32.67 -3.05 26.94
N GLY A 104 -32.84 -4.27 26.41
CA GLY A 104 -34.15 -4.93 26.31
C GLY A 104 -34.52 -5.97 27.38
N LYS A 105 -33.83 -6.05 28.54
CA LYS A 105 -34.18 -7.04 29.58
C LYS A 105 -34.32 -6.43 30.97
N LYS A 106 -35.36 -5.61 31.15
CA LYS A 106 -35.90 -5.28 32.48
C LYS A 106 -37.39 -4.96 32.39
N GLY A 107 -38.26 -5.93 32.71
CA GLY A 107 -39.69 -5.68 32.91
C GLY A 107 -40.54 -6.95 33.03
N GLY A 108 -41.12 -7.17 34.22
CA GLY A 108 -42.13 -8.20 34.56
C GLY A 108 -41.50 -9.53 35.01
N ASP A 109 -41.72 -10.07 36.20
CA ASP A 109 -42.99 -10.18 36.91
C ASP A 109 -42.75 -10.25 38.43
N GLY A 110 -43.40 -9.34 39.15
CA GLY A 110 -43.57 -9.42 40.60
C GLY A 110 -45.03 -9.78 40.88
N GLY A 111 -45.32 -11.08 41.00
CA GLY A 111 -46.62 -11.61 41.42
C GLY A 111 -46.58 -12.09 42.87
N LYS A 112 -47.28 -11.37 43.74
CA LYS A 112 -47.45 -11.62 45.19
C LYS A 112 -48.58 -12.61 45.47
N GLY A 113 -48.36 -13.57 46.37
CA GLY A 113 -49.39 -14.39 47.04
C GLY A 113 -48.68 -15.48 47.86
N GLY A 114 -48.76 -15.59 49.19
CA GLY A 114 -49.89 -15.41 50.09
C GLY A 114 -50.47 -16.79 50.39
N GLY A 115 -50.31 -17.31 51.62
CA GLY A 115 -51.08 -18.48 52.08
C GLY A 115 -50.37 -19.43 53.04
N ASP A 116 -50.69 -19.27 54.32
CA ASP A 116 -50.72 -20.21 55.46
C ASP A 116 -50.48 -21.71 55.22
N LYS A 117 -49.52 -22.31 55.96
CA LYS A 117 -49.73 -23.24 57.09
C LYS A 117 -48.43 -23.90 57.52
#